data_AF-A0A968PPM0-F1
#
_entry.id   AF-A0A968PPM0-F1
#
_cell.length_a   1.000
_cell.length_b   1.000
_cell.length_c   1.000
_cell.angle_alpha   90.00
_cell.angle_beta   90.00
_cell.angle_gamma   90.00
#
_symmetry.space_group_name_H-M   'P 1'
#
loop_
_entity.id
_entity.type
_entity.pdbx_description
1 polymer ?
#
loop_
_entity_poly.entity_id
_entity_poly.type
_entity_poly.pdbx_seq_one_letter_code
_entity_poly.pdbx_strand_id
1 'polypeptide(L)'
;MDKPNIDIIEHKVNSGGSLISDCSNDWTEAEVFEEIGAITRQFDILECADCARAILRWLHQHGIPGRLLKLKTRYGEDYILSTRLEKLDITESITINGKHYGVEVYERVFDNLSEQGLSREEWIRDFKCHSGEFTLVEIERL
;
A
#
# COMPACT_ATOMS: atom_id res chain seq x y z
N MET A 1 -4.87 4.16 -24.66
CA MET A 1 -5.45 2.90 -24.16
C MET A 1 -6.37 3.29 -23.04
N ASP A 2 -7.67 3.24 -23.32
CA ASP A 2 -8.72 3.69 -22.40
C ASP A 2 -8.86 2.70 -21.24
N LYS A 3 -8.91 3.23 -20.02
CA LYS A 3 -9.17 2.43 -18.81
C LYS A 3 -10.66 2.06 -18.75
N PRO A 4 -11.03 0.86 -18.30
CA PRO A 4 -12.43 0.47 -18.22
C PRO A 4 -13.19 1.32 -17.19
N ASN A 5 -14.39 1.74 -17.60
CA ASN A 5 -15.38 2.44 -16.80
C ASN A 5 -15.97 1.45 -15.79
N ILE A 6 -15.89 1.76 -14.49
CA ILE A 6 -16.50 0.94 -13.44
C ILE A 6 -17.93 1.43 -13.24
N ASP A 7 -18.89 0.61 -13.64
CA ASP A 7 -20.30 0.85 -13.40
C ASP A 7 -20.59 0.81 -11.89
N ILE A 8 -21.12 1.92 -11.38
CA ILE A 8 -21.62 2.07 -10.01
C ILE A 8 -22.91 1.26 -9.89
N ILE A 9 -22.92 0.25 -9.02
CA ILE A 9 -24.15 -0.48 -8.67
C ILE A 9 -24.95 0.36 -7.68
N GLU A 10 -25.98 1.06 -8.16
CA GLU A 10 -26.97 1.71 -7.29
C GLU A 10 -27.94 0.68 -6.69
N HIS A 11 -27.84 0.45 -5.37
CA HIS A 11 -28.88 -0.25 -4.63
C HIS A 11 -29.97 0.74 -4.16
N LYS A 12 -31.21 0.48 -4.56
CA LYS A 12 -32.42 1.23 -4.18
C LYS A 12 -32.61 1.25 -2.66
N VAL A 13 -32.73 2.45 -2.07
CA VAL A 13 -33.17 2.66 -0.68
C VAL A 13 -34.70 2.77 -0.64
N ASN A 14 -35.33 1.90 0.14
CA ASN A 14 -36.75 1.98 0.46
C ASN A 14 -36.94 2.85 1.72
N SER A 15 -37.83 3.83 1.64
CA SER A 15 -38.11 4.80 2.70
C SER A 15 -39.06 4.24 3.77
N GLY A 16 -38.61 4.25 5.03
CA GLY A 16 -39.47 4.02 6.19
C GLY A 16 -38.72 3.99 7.53
N GLY A 17 -38.87 5.06 8.33
CA GLY A 17 -38.87 5.04 9.81
C GLY A 17 -37.58 4.68 10.56
N SER A 18 -36.98 5.69 11.20
CA SER A 18 -36.16 5.66 12.43
C SER A 18 -35.14 4.53 12.60
N LEU A 19 -33.85 4.87 12.56
CA LEU A 19 -32.79 4.37 13.45
C LEU A 19 -31.50 5.16 13.12
N ILE A 20 -30.76 5.56 14.15
CA ILE A 20 -29.39 6.06 14.01
C ILE A 20 -28.59 4.94 13.34
N SER A 21 -28.16 5.13 12.09
CA SER A 21 -27.25 4.19 11.45
C SER A 21 -25.82 4.64 11.73
N ASP A 22 -25.26 4.14 12.83
CA ASP A 22 -23.84 3.87 12.85
C ASP A 22 -23.61 2.78 11.78
N CYS A 23 -23.27 3.21 10.56
CA CYS A 23 -22.81 2.32 9.52
C CYS A 23 -21.35 1.98 9.81
N SER A 24 -21.10 1.20 10.87
CA SER A 24 -19.82 0.50 10.97
C SER A 24 -19.90 -0.67 9.98
N ASN A 25 -19.32 -0.48 8.81
CA ASN A 25 -18.87 -1.63 8.04
C ASN A 25 -17.66 -2.17 8.82
N ASP A 26 -17.91 -3.11 9.72
CA ASP A 26 -16.85 -3.82 10.42
C ASP A 26 -16.19 -4.76 9.41
N TRP A 27 -15.25 -4.23 8.63
CA TRP A 27 -14.41 -5.03 7.74
C TRP A 27 -13.56 -5.98 8.59
N THR A 28 -13.50 -7.25 8.21
CA THR A 28 -12.53 -8.18 8.78
C THR A 28 -11.12 -7.87 8.24
N GLU A 29 -10.07 -8.23 8.99
CA GLU A 29 -8.69 -8.05 8.52
C GLU A 29 -8.44 -8.72 7.17
N ALA A 30 -9.04 -9.89 6.94
CA ALA A 30 -8.93 -10.63 5.68
C ALA A 30 -9.53 -9.85 4.50
N GLU A 31 -10.72 -9.27 4.67
CA GLU A 31 -11.35 -8.46 3.63
C GLU A 31 -10.54 -7.17 3.37
N VAL A 32 -10.02 -6.53 4.42
CA VAL A 32 -9.13 -5.38 4.27
C VAL A 32 -7.87 -5.75 3.48
N PHE A 33 -7.23 -6.88 3.78
CA PHE A 33 -6.04 -7.31 3.05
C PHE A 33 -6.35 -7.66 1.59
N GLU A 34 -7.49 -8.27 1.31
CA GLU A 34 -7.90 -8.61 -0.05
C GLU A 34 -8.13 -7.34 -0.90
N GLU A 35 -8.82 -6.34 -0.34
CA GLU A 35 -9.06 -5.05 -1.00
C GLU A 35 -7.77 -4.26 -1.22
N ILE A 36 -6.89 -4.17 -0.21
CA ILE A 36 -5.58 -3.52 -0.36
C ILE A 36 -4.74 -4.26 -1.42
N GLY A 37 -4.75 -5.60 -1.42
CA GLY A 37 -4.08 -6.40 -2.44
C GLY A 37 -4.60 -6.10 -3.86
N ALA A 38 -5.92 -5.94 -4.02
CA ALA A 38 -6.52 -5.55 -5.29
C ALA A 38 -6.14 -4.13 -5.74
N ILE A 39 -5.95 -3.20 -4.81
CA ILE A 39 -5.39 -1.86 -5.10
C ILE A 39 -3.94 -2.00 -5.56
N THR A 40 -3.11 -2.72 -4.81
CA THR A 40 -1.68 -2.91 -5.08
C THR A 40 -1.40 -3.43 -6.48
N ARG A 41 -2.19 -4.40 -6.98
CA ARG A 41 -2.05 -4.99 -8.33
C ARG A 41 -2.13 -3.99 -9.49
N GLN A 42 -2.64 -2.79 -9.25
CA GLN A 42 -2.83 -1.77 -10.29
C GLN A 42 -1.58 -0.91 -10.53
N PHE A 43 -0.51 -1.12 -9.77
CA PHE A 43 0.69 -0.29 -9.78
C PHE A 43 1.92 -1.07 -10.20
N ASP A 44 2.69 -0.50 -11.12
CA ASP A 44 3.92 -1.08 -11.63
C ASP A 44 5.13 -0.69 -10.75
N ILE A 45 6.32 -1.16 -11.15
CA ILE A 45 7.60 -0.70 -10.59
C ILE A 45 7.70 0.83 -10.74
N LEU A 46 8.33 1.49 -9.77
CA LEU A 46 8.44 2.96 -9.63
C LEU A 46 7.17 3.69 -9.15
N GLU A 47 6.04 3.01 -8.98
CA GLU A 47 4.76 3.64 -8.60
C GLU A 47 4.40 3.50 -7.10
N CYS A 48 5.37 3.20 -6.24
CA CYS A 48 5.13 3.00 -4.79
C CYS A 48 4.40 4.17 -4.11
N ALA A 49 4.69 5.40 -4.52
CA ALA A 49 4.06 6.59 -3.95
C ALA A 49 2.59 6.72 -4.37
N ASP A 50 2.23 6.35 -5.59
CA ASP A 50 0.85 6.33 -6.08
C ASP A 50 0.05 5.21 -5.43
N CYS A 51 0.65 4.01 -5.33
CA CYS A 51 0.09 2.88 -4.61
C CYS A 51 -0.22 3.25 -3.15
N ALA A 52 0.75 3.80 -2.41
CA ALA A 52 0.56 4.18 -1.02
C ALA A 52 -0.56 5.24 -0.86
N ARG A 53 -0.65 6.21 -1.78
CA ARG A 53 -1.75 7.19 -1.78
C ARG A 53 -3.11 6.54 -2.02
N ALA A 54 -3.20 5.59 -2.94
CA ALA A 54 -4.45 4.88 -3.23
C ALA A 54 -4.93 4.07 -2.02
N ILE A 55 -4.02 3.33 -1.38
CA ILE A 55 -4.32 2.57 -0.17
C ILE A 55 -4.79 3.50 0.96
N LEU A 56 -4.04 4.56 1.27
CA LEU A 56 -4.44 5.51 2.33
C LEU A 56 -5.81 6.16 2.08
N ARG A 57 -6.10 6.53 0.82
CA ARG A 57 -7.42 7.07 0.46
C ARG A 57 -8.53 6.07 0.74
N TRP A 58 -8.33 4.82 0.35
CA TRP A 58 -9.30 3.75 0.59
C TRP A 58 -9.50 3.50 2.08
N LEU A 59 -8.41 3.41 2.86
CA LEU A 59 -8.47 3.24 4.32
C LEU A 59 -9.26 4.38 4.99
N HIS A 60 -8.93 5.62 4.64
CA HIS A 60 -9.61 6.81 5.17
C HIS A 60 -11.10 6.84 4.84
N GLN A 61 -11.49 6.44 3.62
CA GLN A 61 -12.90 6.36 3.23
C GLN A 61 -13.71 5.35 4.03
N HIS A 62 -13.05 4.31 4.56
CA HIS A 62 -13.69 3.23 5.31
C HIS A 62 -13.42 3.30 6.82
N GLY A 63 -12.78 4.37 7.31
CA GLY A 63 -12.48 4.54 8.73
C GLY A 63 -11.49 3.51 9.28
N ILE A 64 -10.65 2.92 8.43
CA ILE A 64 -9.67 1.91 8.82
C ILE A 64 -8.35 2.61 9.17
N PRO A 65 -7.77 2.37 10.37
CA PRO A 65 -6.51 2.97 10.75
C PRO A 65 -5.35 2.42 9.92
N GLY A 66 -4.38 3.28 9.60
CA GLY A 66 -3.21 2.91 8.83
C GLY A 66 -2.06 3.89 9.02
N ARG A 67 -0.83 3.45 8.69
CA ARG A 67 0.39 4.26 8.81
C ARG A 67 1.12 4.35 7.48
N LEU A 68 1.44 5.56 7.03
CA LEU A 68 2.33 5.75 5.88
C LEU A 68 3.79 5.62 6.31
N LEU A 69 4.48 4.65 5.76
CA LEU A 69 5.91 4.43 5.94
C LEU A 69 6.69 4.92 4.72
N LYS A 70 7.84 5.52 4.99
CA LYS A 70 8.84 5.84 3.98
C LYS A 70 10.18 5.24 4.38
N LEU A 71 10.68 4.39 3.51
CA LEU A 71 12.06 3.94 3.52
C LEU A 71 12.89 4.87 2.64
N LYS A 72 14.02 5.35 3.15
CA LYS A 72 14.96 6.17 2.40
C LYS A 72 16.37 5.62 2.54
N THR A 73 17.13 5.59 1.45
CA THR A 73 18.58 5.36 1.50
C THR A 73 19.24 6.37 2.45
N ARG A 74 20.18 5.90 3.29
CA ARG A 74 20.78 6.76 4.32
C ARG A 74 21.68 7.84 3.73
N TYR A 75 22.41 7.54 2.66
CA TYR A 75 23.46 8.41 2.13
C TYR A 75 23.08 9.08 0.80
N GLY A 76 21.80 9.02 0.42
CA GLY A 76 21.27 9.73 -0.74
C GLY A 76 21.43 8.98 -2.06
N GLU A 77 21.62 7.66 -2.03
CA GLU A 77 21.60 6.84 -3.22
C GLU A 77 20.20 6.82 -3.84
N ASP A 78 20.11 6.91 -5.17
CA ASP A 78 18.83 6.98 -5.88
C ASP A 78 18.15 5.61 -6.09
N TYR A 79 18.94 4.54 -6.02
CA TYR A 79 18.51 3.20 -6.41
C TYR A 79 18.29 2.30 -5.20
N ILE A 80 17.17 1.60 -5.25
CA ILE A 80 16.81 0.51 -4.35
C ILE A 80 16.50 -0.72 -5.21
N LEU A 81 16.98 -1.89 -4.79
CA LEU A 81 16.66 -3.19 -5.36
C LEU A 81 15.77 -3.98 -4.39
N SER A 82 14.98 -4.89 -4.93
CA SER A 82 14.10 -5.76 -4.17
C SER A 82 14.56 -7.21 -4.27
N THR A 83 14.82 -7.85 -3.12
CA THR A 83 15.31 -9.23 -3.04
C THR A 83 14.27 -10.22 -3.59
N ARG A 84 12.98 -9.97 -3.39
CA ARG A 84 11.91 -10.80 -3.97
C ARG A 84 11.86 -10.69 -5.49
N LEU A 85 12.10 -9.52 -6.07
CA LEU A 85 12.17 -9.34 -7.53
C LEU A 85 13.44 -9.96 -8.12
N GLU A 86 14.59 -9.84 -7.45
CA GLU A 86 15.84 -10.48 -7.89
C GLU A 86 15.70 -12.01 -7.99
N LYS A 87 14.92 -12.64 -7.12
CA LYS A 87 14.62 -14.09 -7.19
C LYS A 87 13.80 -14.48 -8.43
N LEU A 88 13.15 -13.51 -9.06
CA LEU A 88 12.40 -13.65 -10.31
C LEU A 88 13.20 -13.14 -11.52
N ASP A 89 14.51 -12.91 -11.36
CA ASP A 89 15.43 -12.38 -12.37
C ASP A 89 15.11 -10.93 -12.83
N ILE A 90 14.34 -10.20 -12.01
CA ILE A 90 14.06 -8.77 -12.19
C ILE A 90 15.07 -8.00 -11.33
N THR A 91 16.02 -7.34 -11.99
CA THR A 91 17.19 -6.69 -11.35
C THR A 91 17.18 -5.17 -11.52
N GLU A 92 16.10 -4.65 -12.10
CA GLU A 92 15.85 -3.23 -12.25
C GLU A 92 15.64 -2.56 -10.89
N SER A 93 16.04 -1.29 -10.81
CA SER A 93 15.77 -0.51 -9.60
C SER A 93 14.29 -0.19 -9.45
N ILE A 94 13.79 -0.34 -8.22
CA ILE A 94 12.42 0.00 -7.85
C ILE A 94 12.25 1.48 -7.49
N THR A 95 13.33 2.27 -7.51
CA THR A 95 13.33 3.72 -7.29
C THR A 95 14.33 4.43 -8.19
N ILE A 96 14.10 5.73 -8.39
CA ILE A 96 15.04 6.64 -9.06
C ILE A 96 15.43 7.85 -8.19
N ASN A 97 15.09 7.81 -6.91
CA ASN A 97 15.25 8.93 -5.97
C ASN A 97 15.52 8.48 -4.52
N GLY A 98 15.81 7.19 -4.33
CA GLY A 98 16.19 6.58 -3.06
C GLY A 98 15.06 6.48 -2.04
N LYS A 99 13.80 6.59 -2.45
CA LYS A 99 12.63 6.59 -1.56
C LYS A 99 11.63 5.54 -1.99
N HIS A 100 11.25 4.68 -1.07
CA HIS A 100 10.20 3.68 -1.24
C HIS A 100 9.12 3.87 -0.18
N TYR A 101 7.86 3.70 -0.56
CA TYR A 101 6.72 3.93 0.32
C TYR A 101 5.93 2.64 0.51
N GLY A 102 5.44 2.44 1.74
CA GLY A 102 4.52 1.37 2.09
C GLY A 102 3.48 1.87 3.07
N VAL A 103 2.33 1.20 3.10
CA VAL A 103 1.24 1.49 4.05
C VAL A 103 1.09 0.31 4.97
N GLU A 104 1.15 0.56 6.27
CA GLU A 104 0.99 -0.47 7.28
C GLU A 104 -0.42 -0.47 7.86
N VAL A 105 -1.05 -1.64 7.84
CA VAL A 105 -2.41 -1.91 8.31
C VAL A 105 -2.41 -3.29 8.97
N TYR A 106 -2.94 -3.40 10.19
CA TYR A 106 -2.96 -4.64 10.97
C TYR A 106 -1.63 -5.42 10.94
N GLU A 107 -0.54 -4.71 11.27
CA GLU A 107 0.84 -5.26 11.33
C GLU A 107 1.43 -5.75 9.99
N ARG A 108 0.73 -5.53 8.87
CA ARG A 108 1.23 -5.80 7.53
C ARG A 108 1.52 -4.52 6.77
N VAL A 109 2.67 -4.47 6.13
CA VAL A 109 3.09 -3.40 5.21
C VAL A 109 2.79 -3.83 3.78
N PHE A 110 2.01 -3.02 3.08
CA PHE A 110 1.68 -3.15 1.67
C PHE A 110 2.41 -2.07 0.87
N ASP A 111 2.95 -2.45 -0.28
CA ASP A 111 3.51 -1.56 -1.30
C ASP A 111 3.14 -2.07 -2.69
N ASN A 112 3.57 -1.38 -3.75
CA ASN A 112 3.32 -1.77 -5.14
C ASN A 112 3.90 -3.12 -5.57
N LEU A 113 4.62 -3.86 -4.72
CA LEU A 113 5.13 -5.20 -5.04
C LEU A 113 4.75 -6.26 -4.00
N SER A 114 3.82 -5.98 -3.07
CA SER A 114 3.42 -6.89 -1.99
C SER A 114 1.89 -6.94 -1.81
N GLU A 115 1.22 -7.69 -2.68
CA GLU A 115 -0.24 -7.84 -2.66
C GLU A 115 -0.78 -8.45 -1.36
N GLN A 116 -0.02 -9.35 -0.72
CA GLN A 116 -0.42 -10.01 0.53
C GLN A 116 0.07 -9.27 1.78
N GLY A 117 0.79 -8.17 1.58
CA GLY A 117 1.55 -7.49 2.63
C GLY A 117 2.68 -8.34 3.20
N LEU A 118 3.60 -7.69 3.90
CA LEU A 118 4.71 -8.31 4.63
C LEU A 118 4.70 -7.82 6.07
N SER A 119 5.27 -8.58 7.01
CA SER A 119 5.62 -7.94 8.29
C SER A 119 6.57 -6.77 8.04
N ARG A 120 6.60 -5.79 8.94
CA ARG A 120 7.48 -4.63 8.79
C ARG A 120 8.95 -5.03 8.66
N GLU A 121 9.38 -6.04 9.41
CA GLU A 121 10.75 -6.56 9.38
C GLU A 121 11.07 -7.30 8.08
N GLU A 122 10.11 -8.03 7.50
CA GLU A 122 10.25 -8.64 6.17
C GLU A 122 10.31 -7.58 5.08
N TRP A 123 9.46 -6.56 5.17
CA TRP A 123 9.43 -5.45 4.22
C TRP A 123 10.77 -4.71 4.18
N ILE A 124 11.33 -4.36 5.34
CA ILE A 124 12.65 -3.69 5.41
C ILE A 124 13.75 -4.59 4.84
N ARG A 125 13.75 -5.89 5.18
CA ARG A 125 14.78 -6.84 4.71
C ARG A 125 14.71 -7.14 3.23
N ASP A 126 13.58 -6.88 2.58
CA ASP A 126 13.49 -7.11 1.16
C ASP A 126 14.37 -6.16 0.36
N PHE A 127 14.61 -4.94 0.86
CA PHE A 127 15.29 -3.91 0.10
C PHE A 127 16.80 -3.89 0.28
N LYS A 128 17.50 -3.60 -0.80
CA LYS A 128 18.96 -3.40 -0.86
C LYS A 128 19.29 -2.07 -1.52
N CYS A 129 20.34 -1.44 -1.05
CA CYS A 129 20.98 -0.29 -1.69
C CYS A 129 22.50 -0.45 -1.59
N HIS A 130 23.26 0.44 -2.22
CA HIS A 130 24.73 0.33 -2.27
C HIS A 130 25.37 0.31 -0.87
N SER A 131 24.96 1.19 0.04
CA SER A 131 25.47 1.20 1.42
C SER A 131 24.91 0.08 2.30
N GLY A 132 23.81 -0.54 1.90
CA GLY A 132 23.04 -1.46 2.74
C GLY A 132 22.30 -0.77 3.89
N GLU A 133 22.25 0.56 3.93
CA GLU A 133 21.68 1.32 5.04
C GLU A 133 20.46 2.15 4.64
N PHE A 134 19.41 2.03 5.44
CA PHE A 134 18.17 2.78 5.28
C PHE A 134 17.80 3.55 6.53
N THR A 135 16.97 4.58 6.34
CA THR A 135 16.20 5.26 7.38
C THR A 135 14.72 5.00 7.12
N LEU A 136 13.99 4.61 8.17
CA LEU A 136 12.54 4.44 8.15
C LEU A 136 11.87 5.61 8.86
N VAL A 137 10.85 6.19 8.25
CA VAL A 137 10.07 7.30 8.81
C VAL A 137 8.57 7.00 8.69
N GLU A 138 7.82 7.14 9.78
CA GLU A 138 6.34 7.22 9.76
C GLU A 138 5.96 8.66 9.40
N ILE A 139 5.27 8.85 8.28
CA ILE A 139 4.94 10.18 7.74
C ILE A 139 3.55 10.62 8.21
N GLU A 140 2.61 9.68 8.24
CA GLU A 140 1.20 9.95 8.47
C GLU A 140 0.57 8.76 9.19
N ARG A 141 -0.41 9.07 10.05
CA ARG A 141 -1.26 8.10 10.73
C ARG A 141 -2.71 8.54 10.54
N LEU A 142 -3.54 7.62 10.07
CA LEU A 142 -5.00 7.75 9.98
C LEU A 142 -5.66 7.30 11.29
#